data_AF-A0A2N1NCS7-F1
#
_entry.id   AF-A0A2N1NCS7-F1
#
_cell.length_a   1.000
_cell.length_b   1.000
_cell.length_c   1.000
_cell.angle_alpha   90.00
_cell.angle_beta   90.00
_cell.angle_gamma   90.00
#
_symmetry.space_group_name_H-M   'P 1'
#
loop_
_entity.id
_entity.type
_entity.pdbx_description
1 polymer ?
#
loop_
_entity_poly.entity_id
_entity_poly.type
_entity_poly.pdbx_seq_one_letter_code
_entity_poly.pdbx_strand_id
1 'polypeptide(L)'
;MKNKLVTFPRLSNIWWDDVKYYVAWRLCIRELPSKDCSLNFMIKIGNGDNSYRQIDHTLEYEKLSKFIGLGWTEYTVPSKVESDMLDWIELSVEANNDLIIKIDYVRFTTIEKDHIYLPKIDCLPIYKLHPSVPKAFEDKYFQKQVLENLLELNYIINYL
;
A
#
# COMPACT_ATOMS: atom_id res chain seq x y z
N MET A 1 11.34 23.45 3.23
CA MET A 1 10.86 22.11 2.87
C MET A 1 11.35 21.14 3.92
N LYS A 2 10.46 20.37 4.55
CA LYS A 2 10.85 19.31 5.50
C LYS A 2 10.54 17.97 4.86
N ASN A 3 11.55 17.11 4.77
CA ASN A 3 11.35 15.71 4.41
C ASN A 3 10.84 14.96 5.64
N LYS A 4 9.91 14.02 5.43
CA LYS A 4 9.40 13.16 6.49
C LYS A 4 9.80 11.72 6.20
N LEU A 5 10.84 11.28 6.89
CA LEU A 5 11.28 9.88 6.89
C LEU A 5 10.50 9.07 7.93
N VAL A 6 9.99 7.92 7.51
CA VAL A 6 9.41 6.90 8.38
C VAL A 6 10.16 5.59 8.15
N THR A 7 10.72 5.03 9.22
CA THR A 7 11.40 3.74 9.21
C THR A 7 10.56 2.74 10.01
N PHE A 8 10.31 1.59 9.41
CA PHE A 8 9.56 0.49 10.03
C PHE A 8 10.51 -0.45 10.78
N PRO A 9 10.00 -1.22 11.76
CA PRO A 9 10.81 -2.21 12.45
C PRO A 9 11.46 -3.20 11.49
N ARG A 10 12.66 -3.62 11.82
CA ARG A 10 13.36 -4.70 11.15
C ARG A 10 12.56 -6.01 11.31
N LEU A 11 12.30 -6.69 10.22
CA LEU A 11 11.59 -7.98 10.21
C LEU A 11 12.58 -9.09 9.85
N SER A 12 12.55 -10.19 10.59
CA SER A 12 13.39 -11.38 10.39
C SER A 12 12.55 -12.66 10.49
N ASN A 13 13.10 -13.79 10.02
CA ASN A 13 12.49 -15.13 10.13
C ASN A 13 11.10 -15.28 9.48
N ILE A 14 10.81 -14.54 8.41
CA ILE A 14 9.52 -14.59 7.69
C ILE A 14 9.67 -15.01 6.21
N TRP A 15 10.84 -15.53 5.84
CA TRP A 15 11.24 -15.78 4.45
C TRP A 15 11.39 -17.27 4.17
N TRP A 16 11.00 -17.68 2.97
CA TRP A 16 11.23 -19.03 2.45
C TRP A 16 12.39 -19.02 1.48
N ASP A 17 13.22 -20.06 1.52
CA ASP A 17 14.35 -20.24 0.61
C ASP A 17 13.89 -20.31 -0.84
N ASP A 18 14.71 -19.78 -1.75
CA ASP A 18 14.47 -19.71 -3.20
C ASP A 18 13.16 -18.99 -3.63
N VAL A 19 12.61 -18.12 -2.77
CA VAL A 19 11.40 -17.34 -3.07
C VAL A 19 11.74 -15.88 -3.32
N LYS A 20 11.14 -15.31 -4.38
CA LYS A 20 11.20 -13.87 -4.66
C LYS A 20 9.99 -13.16 -4.08
N TYR A 21 10.25 -12.10 -3.33
CA TYR A 21 9.23 -11.26 -2.71
C TYR A 21 9.17 -9.89 -3.37
N TYR A 22 7.97 -9.35 -3.49
CA TYR A 22 7.71 -7.96 -3.81
C TYR A 22 7.19 -7.26 -2.57
N VAL A 23 7.55 -5.99 -2.41
CA VAL A 23 7.07 -5.14 -1.32
C VAL A 23 5.97 -4.23 -1.85
N ALA A 24 4.76 -4.44 -1.34
CA ALA A 24 3.57 -3.65 -1.68
C ALA A 24 3.17 -2.75 -0.51
N TRP A 25 2.96 -1.48 -0.79
CA TRP A 25 2.62 -0.43 0.17
C TRP A 25 1.17 0.00 -0.02
N ARG A 26 0.34 -0.17 1.02
CA ARG A 26 -1.02 0.37 1.02
C ARG A 26 -0.97 1.83 1.47
N LEU A 27 -1.18 2.74 0.53
CA LEU A 27 -1.01 4.17 0.74
C LEU A 27 -2.23 4.98 0.28
N CYS A 28 -2.39 6.16 0.89
CA CYS A 28 -3.39 7.15 0.51
C CYS A 28 -2.72 8.52 0.42
N ILE A 29 -2.84 9.13 -0.75
CA ILE A 29 -2.33 10.47 -1.07
C ILE A 29 -3.54 11.36 -1.31
N ARG A 30 -3.66 12.44 -0.54
CA ARG A 30 -4.80 13.36 -0.63
C ARG A 30 -4.57 14.48 -1.62
N GLU A 31 -3.36 15.04 -1.60
CA GLU A 31 -2.98 16.21 -2.39
C GLU A 31 -1.47 16.18 -2.66
N LEU A 32 -1.07 16.89 -3.72
CA LEU A 32 0.34 17.14 -4.06
C LEU A 32 0.57 18.65 -3.99
N PRO A 33 1.26 19.16 -2.97
CA PRO A 33 1.42 20.61 -2.78
C PRO A 33 2.29 21.27 -3.87
N SER A 34 3.15 20.52 -4.55
CA SER A 34 4.00 21.03 -5.64
C SER A 34 4.33 19.97 -6.68
N LYS A 35 4.82 20.40 -7.85
CA LYS A 35 5.33 19.50 -8.90
C LYS A 35 6.64 18.80 -8.55
N ASP A 36 7.31 19.26 -7.51
CA ASP A 36 8.58 18.68 -7.04
C ASP A 36 8.35 17.59 -5.98
N CYS A 37 7.09 17.26 -5.66
CA CYS A 37 6.78 16.20 -4.70
C CYS A 37 7.27 14.84 -5.20
N SER A 38 7.95 14.11 -4.32
CA SER A 38 8.39 12.75 -4.55
C SER A 38 8.24 11.90 -3.30
N LEU A 39 8.13 10.59 -3.51
CA LEU A 39 8.05 9.60 -2.45
C LEU A 39 9.16 8.56 -2.69
N ASN A 40 10.13 8.52 -1.79
CA ASN A 40 11.27 7.61 -1.87
C ASN A 40 10.99 6.38 -1.00
N PHE A 41 11.02 5.21 -1.61
CA PHE A 41 11.00 3.93 -0.92
C PHE A 41 12.44 3.42 -0.78
N MET A 42 12.79 2.96 0.42
CA MET A 42 14.10 2.40 0.72
C MET A 42 13.89 1.05 1.38
N ILE A 43 14.50 0.01 0.81
CA ILE A 43 14.42 -1.37 1.28
C ILE A 43 15.83 -1.82 1.59
N LYS A 44 16.17 -1.94 2.87
CA LYS A 44 17.44 -2.53 3.30
C LYS A 44 17.24 -3.99 3.58
N ILE A 45 18.14 -4.80 3.05
CA ILE A 45 18.13 -6.26 3.16
C ILE A 45 19.51 -6.64 3.65
N GLY A 46 19.61 -7.47 4.67
CA GLY A 46 20.91 -7.99 5.06
C GLY A 46 20.90 -9.46 5.40
N ASN A 47 22.12 -9.99 5.36
CA ASN A 47 22.50 -11.34 5.70
C ASN A 47 23.59 -11.19 6.79
N GLY A 48 23.25 -11.54 8.03
CA GLY A 48 23.99 -11.18 9.23
C GLY A 48 23.88 -9.69 9.63
N ASP A 49 24.70 -9.29 10.60
CA ASP A 49 24.60 -7.97 11.24
C ASP A 49 25.39 -6.85 10.57
N ASN A 50 26.40 -7.18 9.76
CA ASN A 50 27.41 -6.20 9.31
C ASN A 50 27.35 -5.82 7.82
N SER A 51 26.47 -6.43 7.02
CA SER A 51 26.31 -6.08 5.61
C SER A 51 24.84 -6.02 5.23
N TYR A 52 24.50 -4.99 4.44
CA TYR A 52 23.18 -4.87 3.85
C TYR A 52 23.29 -4.33 2.43
N ARG A 53 22.36 -4.79 1.58
CA ARG A 53 22.05 -4.19 0.29
C ARG A 53 20.87 -3.24 0.50
N GLN A 54 20.92 -2.09 -0.15
CA GLN A 54 19.80 -1.15 -0.19
C GLN A 54 19.22 -1.10 -1.60
N ILE A 55 17.89 -1.11 -1.69
CA ILE A 55 17.13 -0.88 -2.90
C ILE A 55 16.35 0.40 -2.70
N ASP A 56 16.63 1.39 -3.54
CA ASP A 56 15.97 2.68 -3.53
C ASP A 56 15.06 2.80 -4.74
N HIS A 57 13.85 3.31 -4.52
CA HIS A 57 12.90 3.54 -5.59
C HIS A 57 12.12 4.83 -5.35
N THR A 58 12.19 5.75 -6.31
CA THR A 58 11.51 7.05 -6.21
C THR A 58 10.27 7.08 -7.09
N LEU A 59 9.16 7.53 -6.50
CA LEU A 59 7.92 7.83 -7.20
C LEU A 59 7.82 9.35 -7.40
N GLU A 60 8.02 9.76 -8.65
CA GLU A 60 7.95 11.17 -9.07
C GLU A 60 6.52 11.67 -9.22
N TYR A 61 6.35 12.99 -9.26
CA TYR A 61 5.05 13.68 -9.37
C TYR A 61 4.11 13.10 -10.43
N GLU A 62 4.60 12.81 -11.63
CA GLU A 62 3.76 12.26 -12.71
C GLU A 62 3.09 10.94 -12.34
N LYS A 63 3.79 10.07 -11.60
CA LYS A 63 3.22 8.83 -11.10
C LYS A 63 2.39 9.07 -9.85
N LEU A 64 2.85 9.90 -8.93
CA LEU A 64 2.12 10.27 -7.70
C LEU A 64 0.75 10.89 -8.00
N SER A 65 0.65 11.73 -9.03
CA SER A 65 -0.59 12.41 -9.41
C SER A 65 -1.70 11.42 -9.78
N LYS A 66 -1.36 10.20 -10.22
CA LYS A 66 -2.31 9.13 -10.52
C LYS A 66 -2.97 8.54 -9.27
N PHE A 67 -2.43 8.80 -8.07
CA PHE A 67 -2.99 8.32 -6.81
C PHE A 67 -4.02 9.28 -6.20
N ILE A 68 -4.04 10.54 -6.65
CA ILE A 68 -5.01 11.54 -6.17
C ILE A 68 -6.42 11.06 -6.53
N GLY A 69 -7.32 11.07 -5.54
CA GLY A 69 -8.71 10.67 -5.72
C GLY A 69 -8.97 9.17 -5.73
N LEU A 70 -7.93 8.31 -5.76
CA LEU A 70 -8.09 6.85 -5.70
C LEU A 70 -8.39 6.33 -4.27
N GLY A 71 -8.22 7.17 -3.25
CA GLY A 71 -8.37 6.75 -1.86
C GLY A 71 -7.20 5.87 -1.41
N TRP A 72 -7.50 4.68 -0.89
CA TRP A 72 -6.47 3.71 -0.50
C TRP A 72 -6.10 2.84 -1.71
N THR A 73 -4.82 2.86 -2.07
CA THR A 73 -4.27 2.13 -3.23
C THR A 73 -3.04 1.33 -2.80
N GLU A 74 -2.84 0.13 -3.36
CA GLU A 74 -1.58 -0.59 -3.19
C GLU A 74 -0.59 -0.17 -4.28
N TYR A 75 0.63 0.17 -3.88
CA TYR A 75 1.75 0.40 -4.77
C TYR A 75 2.82 -0.67 -4.56
N THR A 76 3.12 -1.44 -5.61
CA THR A 76 4.18 -2.45 -5.58
C THR A 76 5.47 -1.83 -6.09
N VAL A 77 6.51 -1.78 -5.25
CA VAL A 77 7.83 -1.31 -5.65
C VAL A 77 8.36 -2.20 -6.78
N PRO A 78 8.86 -1.64 -7.90
CA PRO A 78 9.33 -2.40 -9.06
C PRO A 78 10.70 -3.05 -8.81
N SER A 79 10.82 -3.82 -7.73
CA SER A 79 12.06 -4.49 -7.34
C SER A 79 11.72 -5.79 -6.63
N LYS A 80 12.46 -6.84 -7.00
CA LYS A 80 12.34 -8.17 -6.41
C LYS A 80 13.36 -8.28 -5.28
N VAL A 81 12.91 -8.83 -4.17
CA VAL A 81 13.69 -9.11 -2.99
C VAL A 81 13.91 -10.62 -2.95
N GLU A 82 15.16 -11.06 -3.16
CA GLU A 82 15.52 -12.48 -3.25
C GLU A 82 15.87 -13.02 -1.86
N SER A 83 15.29 -14.18 -1.51
CA SER A 83 15.35 -14.74 -0.15
C SER A 83 16.71 -15.31 0.25
N ASP A 84 17.53 -15.69 -0.72
CA ASP A 84 18.88 -16.25 -0.55
C ASP A 84 19.83 -15.31 0.19
N MET A 85 19.47 -14.03 0.32
CA MET A 85 20.21 -13.00 1.05
C MET A 85 19.41 -12.35 2.19
N LEU A 86 18.31 -12.96 2.67
CA LEU A 86 17.35 -12.33 3.60
C LEU A 86 17.33 -12.96 5.00
N ASP A 87 18.22 -12.53 5.88
CA ASP A 87 18.01 -12.74 7.32
C ASP A 87 17.01 -11.73 7.86
N TRP A 88 17.09 -10.50 7.35
CA TRP A 88 16.27 -9.39 7.80
C TRP A 88 16.01 -8.38 6.68
N ILE A 89 14.91 -7.66 6.83
CA ILE A 89 14.54 -6.52 6.01
C ILE A 89 14.18 -5.33 6.91
N GLU A 90 14.58 -4.13 6.50
CA GLU A 90 14.14 -2.87 7.09
C GLU A 90 13.56 -2.01 5.98
N LEU A 91 12.34 -1.56 6.18
CA LEU A 91 11.62 -0.74 5.22
C LEU A 91 11.61 0.71 5.69
N SER A 92 11.86 1.63 4.77
CA SER A 92 11.71 3.06 5.02
C SER A 92 11.04 3.74 3.86
N VAL A 93 10.36 4.84 4.16
CA VAL A 93 9.72 5.70 3.17
C VAL A 93 9.92 7.16 3.56
N GLU A 94 10.34 7.96 2.59
CA GLU A 94 10.55 9.39 2.75
C GLU A 94 9.60 10.15 1.84
N ALA A 95 8.78 11.00 2.45
CA ALA A 95 7.92 11.95 1.73
C ALA A 95 8.62 13.31 1.67
N ASN A 96 8.84 13.81 0.46
CA ASN A 96 9.51 15.08 0.22
C ASN A 96 8.52 16.22 0.00
N ASN A 97 8.97 17.45 0.21
CA ASN A 97 8.27 18.68 -0.20
C ASN A 97 6.87 18.80 0.38
N ASP A 98 6.76 18.51 1.67
CA ASP A 98 5.52 18.62 2.46
C ASP A 98 4.39 17.69 1.95
N LEU A 99 4.74 16.65 1.19
CA LEU A 99 3.82 15.60 0.76
C LEU A 99 3.15 14.91 1.95
N ILE A 100 1.82 14.99 2.02
CA ILE A 100 1.02 14.34 3.06
C ILE A 100 0.56 12.96 2.57
N ILE A 101 1.18 11.93 3.13
CA ILE A 101 0.84 10.53 2.88
C ILE A 101 0.33 9.84 4.14
N LYS A 102 -0.66 8.95 3.97
CA LYS A 102 -1.05 7.96 4.98
C LYS A 102 -0.71 6.57 4.49
N ILE A 103 -0.22 5.72 5.40
CA ILE A 103 0.15 4.33 5.13
C ILE A 103 -0.71 3.47 6.05
N ASP A 104 -1.34 2.45 5.49
CA ASP A 104 -2.18 1.50 6.22
C ASP A 104 -1.36 0.26 6.62
N TYR A 105 -0.80 -0.44 5.63
CA TYR A 105 0.07 -1.58 5.83
C TYR A 105 1.15 -1.69 4.75
N VAL A 106 2.12 -2.54 5.02
CA VAL A 106 3.08 -3.03 4.03
C VAL A 106 2.97 -4.55 3.97
N ARG A 107 2.96 -5.10 2.77
CA ARG A 107 2.77 -6.54 2.52
C ARG A 107 3.88 -7.07 1.62
N PHE A 108 4.36 -8.26 1.96
CA PHE A 108 5.23 -9.05 1.09
C PHE A 108 4.38 -10.01 0.25
N THR A 109 4.65 -10.12 -1.04
CA THR A 109 3.90 -10.99 -1.95
C THR A 109 4.84 -11.68 -2.93
N THR A 110 4.56 -12.93 -3.28
CA THR A 110 5.35 -13.68 -4.28
C THR A 110 4.82 -13.50 -5.71
N ILE A 111 3.59 -13.00 -5.83
CA ILE A 111 2.93 -12.74 -7.09
C ILE A 111 3.38 -11.38 -7.63
N GLU A 112 3.86 -11.36 -8.87
CA GLU A 112 4.09 -10.14 -9.63
C GLU A 112 2.74 -9.46 -9.89
N LYS A 113 2.51 -8.32 -9.25
CA LYS A 113 1.33 -7.48 -9.46
C LYS A 113 1.71 -6.28 -10.31
N ASP A 114 0.71 -5.70 -10.98
CA ASP A 114 0.84 -4.36 -11.53
C ASP A 114 1.35 -3.38 -10.45
N HIS A 115 2.17 -2.42 -10.87
CA HIS A 115 2.77 -1.45 -9.95
C HIS A 115 1.73 -0.69 -9.14
N ILE A 116 0.58 -0.40 -9.74
CA ILE A 116 -0.57 0.20 -9.06
C ILE A 116 -1.65 -0.85 -9.05
N TYR A 117 -1.92 -1.40 -7.86
CA TYR A 117 -3.02 -2.31 -7.66
C TYR A 117 -4.10 -1.59 -6.85
N LEU A 118 -5.18 -1.27 -7.53
CA LEU A 118 -6.43 -1.02 -6.85
C LEU A 118 -6.96 -2.40 -6.47
N PRO A 119 -7.02 -2.76 -5.17
CA PRO A 119 -7.82 -3.92 -4.82
C PRO A 119 -9.19 -3.62 -5.40
N LYS A 120 -9.63 -4.49 -6.31
CA LYS A 120 -11.05 -4.69 -6.47
C LYS A 120 -11.50 -4.94 -5.04
N ILE A 121 -12.16 -3.94 -4.48
CA ILE A 121 -13.05 -4.24 -3.38
C ILE A 121 -14.10 -5.06 -4.12
N ASP A 122 -13.83 -6.36 -4.23
CA ASP A 122 -14.89 -7.33 -4.15
C ASP A 122 -15.46 -7.04 -2.77
N CYS A 123 -16.34 -6.03 -2.73
CA CYS A 123 -17.40 -5.88 -1.77
C CYS A 123 -18.29 -7.12 -2.00
N LEU A 124 -17.73 -8.32 -1.92
CA LEU A 124 -18.48 -9.47 -1.51
C LEU A 124 -19.14 -8.97 -0.24
N PRO A 125 -20.47 -8.96 -0.21
CA PRO A 125 -21.19 -8.39 0.90
C PRO A 125 -20.83 -9.23 2.12
N ILE A 126 -19.83 -8.79 2.88
CA ILE A 126 -19.33 -9.46 4.08
C ILE A 126 -20.51 -9.61 5.06
N TYR A 127 -21.49 -8.70 4.97
CA TYR A 127 -22.79 -8.79 5.64
C TYR A 127 -23.70 -9.95 5.16
N LYS A 128 -23.65 -10.39 3.89
CA LYS A 128 -24.37 -11.61 3.44
C LYS A 128 -23.64 -12.88 3.89
N LEU A 129 -22.32 -12.81 4.11
CA LEU A 129 -21.52 -13.95 4.57
C LEU A 129 -21.54 -14.11 6.10
N HIS A 130 -22.02 -13.12 6.85
CA HIS A 130 -22.07 -13.14 8.31
C HIS A 130 -23.49 -12.86 8.82
N PRO A 131 -24.34 -13.89 9.04
CA PRO A 131 -25.67 -13.71 9.63
C PRO A 131 -25.65 -13.25 11.11
N SER A 132 -24.45 -13.04 11.67
CA SER A 132 -24.22 -12.78 13.09
C SER A 132 -23.51 -11.45 13.36
N VAL A 133 -23.75 -10.41 12.54
CA VAL A 133 -23.44 -9.03 12.99
C VAL A 133 -24.40 -8.71 14.14
N PRO A 134 -23.91 -8.48 15.37
CA PRO A 134 -24.80 -8.19 16.49
C PRO A 134 -25.52 -6.86 16.25
N LYS A 135 -26.84 -6.84 16.47
CA LYS A 135 -27.73 -5.68 16.24
C LYS A 135 -27.22 -4.35 16.82
N ALA A 136 -26.42 -4.42 17.88
CA ALA A 136 -25.81 -3.27 18.55
C ALA A 136 -24.69 -2.55 17.75
N PHE A 137 -24.29 -3.09 16.60
CA PHE A 137 -23.24 -2.52 15.75
C PHE A 137 -23.69 -2.30 14.29
N GLU A 138 -24.95 -2.55 13.97
CA GLU A 138 -25.50 -2.48 12.61
C GLU A 138 -25.33 -1.08 11.99
N ASP A 139 -25.56 -0.05 12.79
CA ASP A 139 -25.40 1.38 12.54
C ASP A 139 -23.93 1.85 12.43
N LYS A 140 -22.98 1.07 12.96
CA LYS A 140 -21.54 1.41 12.95
C LYS A 140 -20.78 0.84 11.75
N TYR A 141 -21.18 -0.32 11.24
CA TYR A 141 -20.45 -0.97 10.15
C TYR A 141 -20.91 -0.53 8.77
N PHE A 142 -22.18 -0.13 8.61
CA PHE A 142 -22.70 0.32 7.33
C PHE A 142 -23.76 1.41 7.53
N GLN A 143 -23.42 2.67 7.28
CA GLN A 143 -24.44 3.65 6.95
C GLN A 143 -25.05 3.22 5.62
N LYS A 144 -26.18 2.52 5.70
CA LYS A 144 -26.92 1.92 4.57
C LYS A 144 -27.01 2.86 3.36
N GLN A 145 -27.24 4.15 3.61
CA GLN A 145 -27.32 5.19 2.59
C GLN A 145 -26.01 5.43 1.83
N VAL A 146 -24.85 5.33 2.48
CA VAL A 146 -23.54 5.46 1.84
C VAL A 146 -23.28 4.27 0.91
N LEU A 147 -23.70 3.06 1.30
CA LEU A 147 -23.55 1.85 0.49
C LEU A 147 -24.54 1.81 -0.68
N GLU A 148 -25.78 2.24 -0.47
CA GLU A 148 -26.79 2.39 -1.53
C GLU A 148 -26.32 3.36 -2.61
N ASN A 149 -25.80 4.52 -2.22
CA ASN A 149 -25.19 5.49 -3.15
C ASN A 149 -24.01 4.89 -3.92
N LEU A 150 -23.21 4.03 -3.28
CA LEU A 150 -22.04 3.39 -3.90
C LEU A 150 -22.44 2.33 -4.95
N LEU A 151 -23.53 1.60 -4.69
CA LEU A 151 -24.10 0.63 -5.62
C LEU A 151 -24.73 1.33 -6.83
N GLU A 152 -25.43 2.44 -6.63
CA GLU A 152 -25.99 3.27 -7.71
C GLU A 152 -24.89 3.84 -8.61
N LEU A 153 -23.80 4.35 -8.02
CA LEU A 153 -22.64 4.84 -8.78
C LEU A 153 -22.02 3.74 -9.66
N ASN A 154 -21.89 2.54 -9.11
CA ASN A 154 -21.35 1.40 -9.85
C ASN A 154 -22.28 0.98 -11.01
N TYR A 155 -23.60 1.09 -10.81
CA TYR A 155 -24.58 0.85 -11.87
C TYR A 155 -24.46 1.88 -13.00
N ILE A 156 -24.26 3.16 -12.67
CA ILE A 156 -24.08 4.24 -13.65
C ILE A 156 -22.80 4.05 -14.46
N ILE A 157 -21.68 3.69 -13.80
CA ILE A 157 -20.39 3.47 -14.46
C ILE A 157 -20.44 2.28 -15.42
N ASN A 158 -21.19 1.22 -15.10
CA ASN A 158 -21.35 0.06 -15.99
C ASN A 158 -22.31 0.31 -17.16
N TYR A 159 -23.06 1.42 -17.14
CA TYR A 159 -24.00 1.80 -18.20
C TYR A 159 -23.41 2.82 -19.20
N LEU A 160 -22.20 3.30 -18.95
CA LEU A 160 -21.41 4.20 -19.82
C LEU A 160 -20.34 3.42 -20.57
#